data_AF-A0A142L523-F1
#
_entry.id   AF-A0A142L523-F1
#
_cell.length_a   1.000
_cell.length_b   1.000
_cell.length_c   1.000
_cell.angle_alpha   90.00
_cell.angle_beta   90.00
_cell.angle_gamma   90.00
#
_symmetry.space_group_name_H-M   'P 1'
#
loop_
_entity.id
_entity.type
_entity.pdbx_description
1 polymer ?
#
loop_
_entity_poly.entity_id
_entity_poly.type
_entity_poly.pdbx_seq_one_letter_code
_entity_poly.pdbx_strand_id
1 'polypeptide(L)'
;MTDDERLAFNEKLSADSELKQSFAYYKAHRAKLLQELIAEHEETRKDNRFNRLLFALISLTGIALAFNYYLYKNKETQTAGTTPPKNIFIRYIPFLNWDKRSEKTDSIKITAKKDSIQTKLLFPETAIETEPIETIEPAIRDDERSMTDLFLNDTFITIFDKSYIDQLLIWKQYRTDSAEGDSIAMVLQPVKPKGKNAQLFVEFWQSPVGYKGYLFTGKKLIVYGVESPSEIYLYKENSEIHALLPAGNIQLVPKTNFQPF
;
A
#
# COMPACT_ATOMS: atom_id res chain seq x y z
N MET A 1 -22.85 -23.09 -7.91
CA MET A 1 -23.78 -22.73 -8.98
C MET A 1 -25.10 -23.41 -8.70
N THR A 2 -26.11 -22.64 -8.29
CA THR A 2 -27.48 -23.13 -8.09
C THR A 2 -28.16 -23.44 -9.42
N ASP A 3 -29.31 -24.11 -9.40
CA ASP A 3 -30.03 -24.46 -10.63
C ASP A 3 -30.62 -23.22 -11.33
N ASP A 4 -31.02 -22.20 -10.55
CA ASP A 4 -31.52 -20.92 -11.08
C ASP A 4 -30.40 -20.14 -11.80
N GLU A 5 -29.19 -20.11 -11.22
CA GLU A 5 -28.01 -19.51 -11.86
C GLU A 5 -27.65 -20.21 -13.18
N ARG A 6 -27.76 -21.54 -13.22
CA ARG A 6 -27.50 -22.34 -14.43
C ARG A 6 -28.48 -22.01 -15.54
N LEU A 7 -29.76 -21.84 -15.20
CA LEU A 7 -30.80 -21.46 -16.16
C LEU A 7 -30.54 -20.07 -16.71
N ALA A 8 -30.31 -19.08 -15.84
CA ALA A 8 -30.00 -17.71 -16.24
C ALA A 8 -28.73 -17.63 -17.11
N PHE A 9 -27.70 -18.41 -16.78
CA PHE A 9 -26.48 -18.48 -17.58
C PHE A 9 -26.73 -19.07 -18.97
N ASN A 10 -27.49 -20.18 -19.06
CA ASN A 10 -27.82 -20.79 -20.35
C ASN A 10 -28.68 -19.87 -21.22
N GLU A 11 -29.59 -19.11 -20.62
CA GLU A 11 -30.38 -18.09 -21.32
C GLU A 11 -29.46 -17.01 -21.91
N LYS A 12 -28.56 -16.43 -21.10
CA LYS A 12 -27.56 -15.45 -21.57
C LYS A 12 -26.65 -16.03 -22.67
N LEU A 13 -26.20 -17.27 -22.52
CA LEU A 13 -25.36 -17.97 -23.50
C LEU A 13 -26.09 -18.22 -24.84
N SER A 14 -27.42 -18.33 -24.80
CA SER A 14 -28.23 -18.49 -26.00
C SER A 14 -28.55 -17.17 -26.70
N ALA A 15 -28.68 -16.07 -25.93
CA ALA A 15 -28.99 -14.75 -26.43
C ALA A 15 -27.78 -14.04 -27.07
N ASP A 16 -26.57 -14.28 -26.56
CA ASP A 16 -25.34 -13.62 -26.99
C ASP A 16 -24.44 -14.58 -27.81
N SER A 17 -24.32 -14.33 -29.12
CA SER A 17 -23.50 -15.14 -30.02
C SER A 17 -22.00 -15.05 -29.73
N GLU A 18 -21.53 -13.91 -29.22
CA GLU A 18 -20.12 -13.70 -28.91
C GLU A 18 -19.74 -14.42 -27.61
N LEU A 19 -20.61 -14.35 -26.59
CA LEU A 19 -20.46 -15.14 -25.37
C LEU A 19 -20.47 -16.65 -25.68
N LYS A 20 -21.32 -17.10 -26.60
CA LYS A 20 -21.36 -18.50 -27.03
C LYS A 20 -20.05 -18.96 -27.68
N GLN A 21 -19.46 -18.13 -28.55
CA GLN A 21 -18.19 -18.44 -29.21
C GLN A 21 -17.03 -18.45 -28.22
N SER A 22 -16.94 -17.45 -27.34
CA SER A 22 -15.90 -17.38 -26.31
C SER A 22 -15.99 -18.56 -25.33
N PHE A 23 -17.20 -18.96 -24.94
CA PHE A 23 -17.39 -20.15 -24.10
C PHE A 23 -17.02 -21.45 -24.82
N ALA A 24 -17.36 -21.59 -26.10
CA ALA A 24 -16.96 -22.74 -26.90
C ALA A 24 -15.43 -22.81 -27.05
N TYR A 25 -14.77 -21.67 -27.26
CA TYR A 25 -13.32 -21.56 -27.32
C TYR A 25 -12.68 -21.96 -25.97
N TYR A 26 -13.17 -21.41 -24.85
CA TYR A 26 -12.73 -21.77 -23.52
C TYR A 26 -12.89 -23.28 -23.26
N LYS A 27 -14.04 -23.86 -23.62
CA LYS A 27 -14.31 -25.28 -23.44
C LYS A 27 -13.35 -26.16 -24.26
N ALA A 28 -13.02 -25.75 -25.49
CA ALA A 28 -12.07 -26.45 -26.34
C ALA A 28 -10.62 -26.36 -25.83
N HIS A 29 -10.24 -25.24 -25.19
CA HIS A 29 -8.86 -24.96 -24.77
C HIS A 29 -8.64 -25.03 -23.25
N ARG A 30 -9.62 -25.51 -22.48
CA ARG A 30 -9.62 -25.47 -21.01
C ARG A 30 -8.34 -26.01 -20.39
N ALA A 31 -7.85 -27.16 -20.88
CA ALA A 31 -6.65 -27.78 -20.33
C ALA A 31 -5.40 -26.91 -20.52
N LYS A 32 -5.26 -26.28 -21.69
CA LYS A 32 -4.14 -25.39 -22.01
C LYS A 32 -4.20 -24.11 -21.17
N LEU A 33 -5.36 -23.47 -21.07
CA LEU A 33 -5.55 -22.26 -20.27
C LEU A 33 -5.27 -22.50 -18.78
N LEU A 34 -5.69 -23.64 -18.24
CA LEU A 34 -5.37 -24.01 -16.85
C LEU A 34 -3.88 -24.23 -16.66
N GLN A 35 -3.19 -24.83 -17.63
CA GLN A 35 -1.75 -25.03 -17.57
C GLN A 35 -0.98 -23.71 -17.64
N GLU A 36 -1.40 -22.76 -18.49
CA GLU A 36 -0.83 -21.41 -18.58
C GLU A 36 -1.03 -20.63 -17.27
N LEU A 37 -2.23 -20.69 -16.67
CA LEU A 37 -2.52 -20.08 -15.36
C LEU A 37 -1.63 -20.63 -14.24
N ILE A 38 -1.41 -21.95 -14.22
CA ILE A 38 -0.51 -22.58 -13.24
C ILE A 38 0.93 -22.13 -13.49
N ALA A 39 1.37 -22.11 -14.75
CA ALA A 39 2.73 -21.70 -15.10
C ALA A 39 3.00 -20.23 -14.72
N GLU A 40 2.05 -19.31 -14.96
CA GLU A 40 2.16 -17.90 -14.55
C GLU A 40 2.27 -17.74 -13.02
N HIS A 41 1.48 -18.50 -12.27
CA HIS A 41 1.58 -18.55 -10.81
C HIS A 41 2.88 -19.19 -10.31
N GLU A 42 3.46 -20.13 -11.05
CA GLU A 42 4.77 -20.72 -10.71
C GLU A 42 5.93 -19.78 -11.05
N GLU A 43 5.87 -19.02 -12.15
CA GLU A 43 6.92 -18.06 -12.53
C GLU A 43 7.04 -16.89 -11.54
N THR A 44 5.91 -16.41 -11.02
CA THR A 44 5.90 -15.41 -9.94
C THR A 44 6.45 -15.95 -8.63
N ARG A 45 6.43 -17.28 -8.46
CA ARG A 45 6.96 -18.00 -7.30
C ARG A 45 8.36 -18.55 -7.57
N LYS A 46 9.23 -17.79 -8.25
CA LYS A 46 10.67 -18.10 -8.31
C LYS A 46 11.19 -18.31 -6.89
N ASP A 47 11.40 -19.58 -6.58
CA ASP A 47 11.96 -20.08 -5.33
C ASP A 47 13.39 -19.53 -5.17
N ASN A 48 13.49 -18.29 -4.72
CA ASN A 48 14.77 -17.69 -4.38
C ASN A 48 15.30 -18.47 -3.18
N ARG A 49 16.27 -19.35 -3.43
CA ARG A 49 17.02 -20.08 -2.39
C ARG A 49 17.51 -19.14 -1.29
N PHE A 50 17.77 -17.88 -1.65
CA PHE A 50 18.07 -16.80 -0.72
C PHE A 50 16.94 -16.49 0.26
N ASN A 51 15.69 -16.39 -0.19
CA ASN A 51 14.53 -16.17 0.68
C ASN A 51 14.38 -17.33 1.67
N ARG A 52 14.54 -18.58 1.21
CA ARG A 52 14.51 -19.75 2.11
C ARG A 52 15.63 -19.70 3.16
N LEU A 53 16.85 -19.33 2.75
CA LEU A 53 17.97 -19.17 3.66
C LEU A 53 17.75 -18.01 4.65
N LEU A 54 17.19 -16.90 4.20
CA LEU A 54 16.84 -15.75 5.03
C LEU A 54 15.76 -16.14 6.06
N PHE A 55 14.70 -16.82 5.65
CA PHE A 55 13.67 -17.34 6.56
C PHE A 55 14.23 -18.33 7.58
N ALA A 56 15.15 -19.21 7.16
CA ALA A 56 15.83 -20.13 8.07
C ALA A 56 16.69 -19.38 9.09
N LEU A 57 17.42 -18.35 8.68
CA LEU A 57 18.22 -17.51 9.58
C LEU A 57 17.34 -16.75 10.59
N ILE A 58 16.24 -16.14 10.13
CA ILE A 58 15.27 -15.44 10.99
C ILE A 58 14.62 -16.41 12.00
N SER A 59 14.32 -17.63 11.56
CA SER A 59 13.75 -18.65 12.45
C SER A 59 14.77 -19.10 13.50
N LEU A 60 16.03 -19.31 13.10
CA LEU A 60 17.10 -19.71 14.00
C LEU A 60 17.40 -18.62 15.04
N THR A 61 17.40 -17.34 14.65
CA THR A 61 17.58 -16.22 15.59
C THR A 61 16.42 -16.10 16.56
N GLY A 62 15.17 -16.32 16.11
CA GLY A 62 14.00 -16.38 16.98
C GLY A 62 14.11 -17.47 18.05
N ILE A 63 14.53 -18.68 17.67
CA ILE A 63 14.75 -19.80 18.60
C ILE A 63 15.86 -19.47 19.60
N ALA A 64 16.98 -18.90 19.15
CA ALA A 64 18.08 -18.51 20.02
C ALA A 64 17.68 -17.44 21.05
N LEU A 65 16.87 -16.46 20.63
CA LEU A 65 16.32 -15.43 21.52
C LEU A 65 15.36 -16.02 22.56
N ALA A 66 14.47 -16.92 22.15
CA ALA A 66 13.56 -17.61 23.06
C ALA A 66 14.31 -18.45 24.10
N PHE A 67 15.34 -19.18 23.67
CA PHE A 67 16.17 -19.97 24.57
C PHE A 67 16.93 -19.09 25.57
N ASN A 68 17.49 -17.97 25.10
CA ASN A 68 18.16 -17.02 25.98
C ASN A 68 17.19 -16.40 27.00
N TYR A 69 16.00 -15.99 26.56
CA TYR A 69 14.97 -15.46 27.46
C TYR A 69 14.61 -16.46 28.56
N TYR A 70 14.41 -17.74 28.21
CA TYR A 70 14.05 -18.77 29.17
C TYR A 70 15.15 -19.03 30.21
N LEU A 71 16.42 -19.08 29.77
CA LEU A 71 17.56 -19.27 30.68
C LEU A 71 17.75 -18.11 31.66
N TYR A 72 17.48 -16.87 31.22
CA TYR A 72 17.63 -15.69 32.07
C TYR A 72 16.46 -15.46 33.02
N LYS A 73 15.22 -15.68 32.55
CA LYS A 73 14.02 -15.56 33.38
C LYS A 73 14.07 -16.47 34.61
N ASN A 74 14.60 -17.67 34.48
CA ASN A 74 14.71 -18.61 35.60
C ASN A 74 15.78 -18.21 36.65
N LYS A 75 16.76 -17.37 36.28
CA LYS A 75 17.83 -16.91 37.19
C LYS A 75 17.44 -15.69 38.02
N GLU A 76 16.59 -14.81 37.50
CA GLU A 76 16.11 -13.63 38.24
C GLU A 76 15.32 -14.01 39.51
N THR A 77 14.71 -15.18 39.54
CA THR A 77 13.99 -15.70 40.71
C THR A 77 14.88 -16.22 41.85
N GLN A 78 16.21 -16.35 41.68
CA GLN A 78 17.06 -17.06 42.66
C GLN A 78 18.14 -16.22 43.37
N THR A 79 18.40 -14.97 42.98
CA THR A 79 19.48 -14.18 43.59
C THR A 79 19.05 -12.77 43.98
N ALA A 80 18.54 -12.61 45.21
CA ALA A 80 18.18 -11.33 45.80
C ALA A 80 19.38 -10.51 46.35
N GLY A 81 20.62 -10.77 45.92
CA GLY A 81 21.79 -10.10 46.54
C GLY A 81 23.09 -10.04 45.75
N THR A 82 23.15 -10.56 44.52
CA THR A 82 24.36 -10.51 43.69
C THR A 82 24.03 -9.89 42.34
N THR A 83 24.92 -9.01 41.88
CA THR A 83 24.77 -8.24 40.64
C THR A 83 24.28 -9.13 39.48
N PRO A 84 23.23 -8.71 38.74
CA PRO A 84 22.63 -9.56 37.72
C PRO A 84 23.66 -9.94 36.66
N PRO A 85 23.72 -11.23 36.26
CA PRO A 85 24.64 -11.65 35.20
C PRO A 85 24.28 -10.88 33.92
N LYS A 86 25.24 -10.13 33.38
CA LYS A 86 25.04 -9.36 32.14
C LYS A 86 24.61 -10.29 31.01
N ASN A 87 23.61 -9.87 30.24
CA ASN A 87 23.05 -10.61 29.11
C ASN A 87 24.18 -11.02 28.13
N ILE A 88 24.26 -12.30 27.76
CA ILE A 88 25.31 -12.86 26.89
C ILE A 88 25.43 -12.08 25.58
N PHE A 89 24.33 -11.56 25.04
CA PHE A 89 24.34 -10.77 23.81
C PHE A 89 25.15 -9.47 23.93
N ILE A 90 25.19 -8.84 25.11
CA ILE A 90 26.02 -7.65 25.36
C ILE A 90 27.51 -8.02 25.26
N ARG A 91 27.87 -9.28 25.54
CA ARG A 91 29.25 -9.75 25.51
C ARG A 91 29.75 -10.03 24.09
N TYR A 92 28.87 -10.55 23.22
CA TYR A 92 29.26 -10.98 21.87
C TYR A 92 28.88 -9.99 20.76
N ILE A 93 27.99 -9.04 21.03
CA ILE A 93 27.51 -8.08 20.05
C ILE A 93 27.73 -6.65 20.59
N PRO A 94 28.98 -6.13 20.55
CA PRO A 94 29.34 -4.86 21.19
C PRO A 94 28.62 -3.64 20.59
N PHE A 95 28.12 -3.72 19.35
CA PHE A 95 27.40 -2.62 18.70
C PHE A 95 25.94 -2.47 19.16
N LEU A 96 25.36 -3.46 19.84
CA LEU A 96 24.01 -3.36 20.42
C LEU A 96 23.97 -2.55 21.72
N ASN A 97 25.12 -2.12 22.23
CA ASN A 97 25.28 -1.38 23.48
C ASN A 97 25.04 0.12 23.26
N TRP A 98 23.89 0.47 22.67
CA TRP A 98 23.54 1.83 22.24
C TRP A 98 23.33 2.81 23.41
N ASP A 99 23.11 2.30 24.62
CA ASP A 99 22.79 3.09 25.82
C ASP A 99 23.99 3.85 26.44
N LYS A 100 25.18 3.84 25.82
CA LYS A 100 26.36 4.58 26.33
C LYS A 100 26.85 5.72 25.44
N ARG A 101 26.06 6.18 24.47
CA ARG A 101 26.47 7.28 23.56
C ARG A 101 25.85 8.65 23.85
N SER A 102 25.33 8.86 25.06
CA SER A 102 24.90 10.19 25.53
C SER A 102 25.87 10.71 26.58
N GLU A 103 26.73 11.64 26.15
CA GLU A 103 27.41 12.72 26.91
C GLU A 103 28.83 12.96 26.36
N LYS A 104 28.89 13.49 25.14
CA LYS A 104 29.94 14.45 24.80
C LYS A 104 29.45 15.38 23.69
N THR A 105 28.78 16.43 24.13
CA THR A 105 28.52 17.64 23.33
C THR A 105 29.84 18.36 23.12
N ASP A 106 30.50 18.11 21.99
CA ASP A 106 31.48 19.04 21.44
C ASP A 106 30.81 19.78 20.27
N SER A 107 30.64 21.09 20.46
CA SER A 107 30.06 22.04 19.53
C SER A 107 30.89 22.12 18.23
N ILE A 108 30.41 21.47 17.17
CA ILE A 108 30.94 21.65 15.83
C ILE A 108 30.35 22.94 15.25
N LYS A 109 31.17 24.00 15.19
CA LYS A 109 30.92 25.18 14.35
C LYS A 109 30.94 24.74 12.88
N ILE A 110 29.77 24.74 12.24
CA ILE A 110 29.66 24.55 10.80
C ILE A 110 29.84 25.92 10.13
N THR A 111 31.03 26.17 9.62
CA THR A 111 31.31 27.25 8.67
C THR A 111 30.72 26.88 7.32
N ALA A 112 29.86 27.77 6.80
CA ALA A 112 29.23 27.65 5.49
C ALA A 112 30.29 27.63 4.38
N LYS A 113 30.37 26.51 3.64
CA LYS A 113 31.06 26.45 2.36
C LYS A 113 30.02 26.23 1.25
N LYS A 114 29.88 27.25 0.42
CA LYS A 114 29.00 27.35 -0.74
C LYS A 114 29.75 26.76 -1.92
N ASP A 115 29.49 25.51 -2.25
CA ASP A 115 29.97 24.91 -3.49
C ASP A 115 28.77 24.59 -4.40
N SER A 116 28.72 25.34 -5.50
CA SER A 116 27.81 25.22 -6.62
C SER A 116 28.11 23.94 -7.41
N ILE A 117 27.14 23.04 -7.53
CA ILE A 117 27.19 21.92 -8.47
C ILE A 117 26.15 22.19 -9.56
N GLN A 118 26.63 22.63 -10.72
CA GLN A 118 25.88 22.56 -11.97
C GLN A 118 25.89 21.11 -12.45
N THR A 119 24.74 20.44 -12.40
CA THR A 119 24.54 19.15 -13.06
C THR A 119 23.83 19.41 -14.39
N LYS A 120 24.63 19.42 -15.46
CA LYS A 120 24.18 19.34 -16.85
C LYS A 120 23.82 17.88 -17.12
N LEU A 121 22.52 17.54 -17.10
CA LEU A 121 22.01 16.25 -17.54
C LEU A 121 21.50 16.37 -18.96
N LEU A 122 22.31 15.84 -19.89
CA LEU A 122 21.98 15.56 -21.28
C LEU A 122 21.27 14.19 -21.29
N PHE A 123 20.06 14.12 -21.82
CA PHE A 123 19.46 12.86 -22.25
C PHE A 123 19.05 12.95 -23.72
N PRO A 124 19.24 11.87 -24.49
CA PRO A 124 18.94 11.85 -25.91
C PRO A 124 17.44 11.72 -26.16
N GLU A 125 16.98 12.53 -27.11
CA GLU A 125 15.69 12.48 -27.75
C GLU A 125 15.57 11.15 -28.50
N THR A 126 14.65 10.28 -28.07
CA THR A 126 14.26 9.09 -28.84
C THR A 126 12.78 9.24 -29.16
N ALA A 127 12.48 9.43 -30.43
CA ALA A 127 11.12 9.52 -30.96
C ALA A 127 10.40 8.19 -30.77
N ILE A 128 9.19 8.23 -30.22
CA ILE A 128 8.25 7.11 -30.21
C ILE A 128 7.06 7.57 -31.05
N GLU A 129 6.91 6.96 -32.23
CA GLU A 129 5.69 6.99 -33.03
C GLU A 129 4.54 6.41 -32.21
N THR A 130 3.45 7.18 -32.12
CA THR A 130 2.21 6.78 -31.46
C THR A 130 1.19 6.40 -32.52
N GLU A 131 0.79 5.13 -32.53
CA GLU A 131 -0.40 4.66 -33.25
C GLU A 131 -1.67 4.95 -32.42
N PRO A 132 -2.84 5.12 -33.08
CA PRO A 132 -4.06 5.57 -32.43
C PRO A 132 -4.71 4.48 -31.58
N ILE A 133 -5.06 4.83 -30.34
CA ILE A 133 -5.80 3.97 -29.41
C ILE A 133 -7.30 4.10 -29.71
N GLU A 134 -7.92 3.01 -30.15
CA GLU A 134 -9.38 2.86 -30.20
C GLU A 134 -9.96 2.76 -28.79
N THR A 135 -10.96 3.62 -28.54
CA THR A 135 -11.81 3.63 -27.34
C THR A 135 -12.66 2.37 -27.30
N ILE A 136 -12.50 1.55 -26.26
CA ILE A 136 -13.41 0.44 -25.93
C ILE A 136 -14.04 0.70 -24.56
N GLU A 137 -15.36 0.91 -24.56
CA GLU A 137 -16.20 0.97 -23.36
C GLU A 137 -16.24 -0.39 -22.66
N PRO A 138 -16.09 -0.48 -21.32
CA PRO A 138 -16.31 -1.73 -20.61
C PRO A 138 -17.79 -1.92 -20.24
N ALA A 139 -18.41 -2.91 -20.89
CA ALA A 139 -19.67 -3.50 -20.48
C ALA A 139 -19.52 -4.25 -19.14
N ILE A 140 -20.33 -3.84 -18.17
CA ILE A 140 -20.41 -4.42 -16.82
C ILE A 140 -21.12 -5.78 -16.91
N ARG A 141 -20.43 -6.86 -16.51
CA ARG A 141 -21.00 -8.21 -16.36
C ARG A 141 -21.11 -8.59 -14.87
N ASP A 142 -22.34 -8.89 -14.47
CA ASP A 142 -22.70 -9.54 -13.21
C ASP A 142 -22.24 -11.02 -13.22
N ASP A 143 -21.19 -11.34 -12.48
CA ASP A 143 -20.83 -12.73 -12.15
C ASP A 143 -20.62 -12.87 -10.63
N GLU A 144 -21.38 -13.79 -10.04
CA GLU A 144 -21.28 -14.23 -8.65
C GLU A 144 -19.90 -14.82 -8.37
N ARG A 145 -19.01 -14.01 -7.77
CA ARG A 145 -17.74 -14.47 -7.23
C ARG A 145 -17.85 -14.66 -5.73
N SER A 146 -17.57 -15.89 -5.31
CA SER A 146 -17.21 -16.32 -3.96
C SER A 146 -16.71 -15.16 -3.08
N MET A 147 -17.55 -14.73 -2.14
CA MET A 147 -17.35 -13.60 -1.23
C MET A 147 -16.25 -13.87 -0.20
N THR A 148 -15.00 -13.76 -0.61
CA THR A 148 -13.91 -13.50 0.33
C THR A 148 -13.52 -12.05 0.20
N ASP A 149 -13.62 -11.29 1.29
CA ASP A 149 -13.09 -9.93 1.38
C ASP A 149 -11.65 -9.92 0.85
N LEU A 150 -11.42 -9.27 -0.29
CA LEU A 150 -10.08 -9.20 -0.88
C LEU A 150 -9.36 -8.01 -0.25
N PHE A 151 -8.47 -8.29 0.68
CA PHE A 151 -7.51 -7.30 1.18
C PHE A 151 -6.65 -6.83 0.00
N LEU A 152 -6.68 -5.52 -0.28
CA LEU A 152 -5.94 -4.93 -1.38
C LEU A 152 -4.52 -4.58 -0.95
N ASN A 153 -4.40 -3.74 0.08
CA ASN A 153 -3.12 -3.25 0.57
C ASN A 153 -3.27 -2.58 1.95
N ASP A 154 -2.17 -2.48 2.69
CA ASP A 154 -2.01 -1.62 3.85
C ASP A 154 -0.93 -0.57 3.59
N THR A 155 -1.10 0.62 4.15
CA THR A 155 -0.10 1.68 4.02
C THR A 155 -0.21 2.71 5.13
N PHE A 156 0.86 3.47 5.32
CA PHE A 156 0.84 4.67 6.14
C PHE A 156 0.58 5.88 5.26
N ILE A 157 -0.60 6.50 5.41
CA ILE A 157 -0.94 7.73 4.71
C ILE A 157 -0.56 8.93 5.57
N THR A 158 0.10 9.90 4.95
CA THR A 158 0.47 11.15 5.62
C THR A 158 -0.76 12.05 5.74
N ILE A 159 -1.02 12.58 6.93
CA ILE A 159 -2.07 13.57 7.20
C ILE A 159 -1.50 14.95 6.90
N PHE A 160 -2.04 15.61 5.89
CA PHE A 160 -1.61 16.95 5.48
C PHE A 160 -2.44 18.06 6.14
N ASP A 161 -1.98 19.30 6.04
CA ASP A 161 -2.84 20.44 6.36
C ASP A 161 -3.84 20.68 5.22
N LYS A 162 -5.03 21.18 5.54
CA LYS A 162 -6.06 21.50 4.52
C LYS A 162 -5.54 22.37 3.37
N SER A 163 -4.74 23.38 3.70
CA SER A 163 -4.16 24.30 2.69
C SER A 163 -3.30 23.58 1.65
N TYR A 164 -2.66 22.47 2.03
CA TYR A 164 -1.89 21.65 1.09
C TYR A 164 -2.79 20.85 0.16
N ILE A 165 -3.88 20.27 0.69
CA ILE A 165 -4.85 19.55 -0.13
C ILE A 165 -5.55 20.49 -1.10
N ASP A 166 -5.93 21.69 -0.67
CA ASP A 166 -6.55 22.69 -1.55
C ASP A 166 -5.62 23.03 -2.73
N GLN A 167 -4.32 23.22 -2.48
CA GLN A 167 -3.32 23.44 -3.53
C GLN A 167 -3.17 22.22 -4.45
N LEU A 168 -3.19 21.01 -3.89
CA LEU A 168 -3.09 19.77 -4.67
C LEU A 168 -4.31 19.56 -5.56
N LEU A 169 -5.51 19.91 -5.10
CA LEU A 169 -6.74 19.86 -5.89
C LEU A 169 -6.74 20.88 -7.02
N ILE A 170 -6.36 22.12 -6.73
CA ILE A 170 -6.18 23.17 -7.75
C ILE A 170 -5.21 22.68 -8.82
N TRP A 171 -4.07 22.09 -8.42
CA TRP A 171 -3.07 21.57 -9.36
C TRP A 171 -3.62 20.42 -10.22
N LYS A 172 -4.38 19.50 -9.64
CA LYS A 172 -5.03 18.41 -10.39
C LYS A 172 -6.03 18.95 -11.41
N GLN A 173 -6.88 19.90 -11.01
CA GLN A 173 -7.87 20.55 -11.87
C GLN A 173 -7.19 21.26 -13.05
N TYR A 174 -6.11 22.01 -12.80
CA TYR A 174 -5.35 22.65 -13.88
C TYR A 174 -4.74 21.63 -14.85
N ARG A 175 -4.31 20.45 -14.37
CA ARG A 175 -3.71 19.43 -15.25
C ARG A 175 -4.75 18.76 -16.13
N THR A 176 -5.97 18.54 -15.63
CA THR A 176 -7.06 18.00 -16.44
C THR A 176 -7.51 19.00 -17.49
N ASP A 177 -7.59 20.28 -17.14
CA ASP A 177 -8.11 21.32 -18.03
C ASP A 177 -7.05 21.79 -19.05
N SER A 178 -5.76 21.78 -18.68
CA SER A 178 -4.65 22.21 -19.54
C SER A 178 -4.14 21.14 -20.52
N ALA A 179 -4.64 19.89 -20.41
CA ALA A 179 -4.34 18.83 -21.39
C ALA A 179 -4.85 19.19 -22.81
N GLU A 180 -5.69 20.22 -22.95
CA GLU A 180 -6.21 20.74 -24.23
C GLU A 180 -5.33 21.79 -24.92
N GLY A 181 -4.11 22.07 -24.44
CA GLY A 181 -3.04 22.57 -25.33
C GLY A 181 -2.37 23.91 -25.04
N ASP A 182 -2.25 24.35 -23.79
CA ASP A 182 -1.43 25.54 -23.47
C ASP A 182 -0.23 25.25 -22.56
N SER A 183 0.92 25.80 -22.96
CA SER A 183 2.27 25.58 -22.39
C SER A 183 2.48 26.18 -20.97
N ILE A 184 1.41 26.46 -20.24
CA ILE A 184 1.44 27.12 -18.92
C ILE A 184 1.60 26.11 -17.76
N ALA A 185 1.42 24.80 -18.02
CA ALA A 185 1.57 23.72 -17.04
C ALA A 185 2.98 23.59 -16.40
N MET A 186 3.97 24.36 -16.85
CA MET A 186 5.39 24.17 -16.51
C MET A 186 5.81 24.76 -15.14
N VAL A 187 4.98 25.51 -14.42
CA VAL A 187 5.47 26.32 -13.28
C VAL A 187 4.97 25.89 -11.89
N LEU A 188 3.88 25.12 -11.78
CA LEU A 188 3.38 24.72 -10.46
C LEU A 188 3.95 23.35 -10.09
N GLN A 189 5.13 23.33 -9.49
CA GLN A 189 5.62 22.13 -8.80
C GLN A 189 4.81 21.92 -7.51
N PRO A 190 4.46 20.67 -7.15
CA PRO A 190 3.77 20.40 -5.90
C PRO A 190 4.58 20.95 -4.74
N VAL A 191 3.97 21.84 -3.96
CA VAL A 191 4.60 22.47 -2.80
C VAL A 191 5.05 21.36 -1.85
N LYS A 192 6.29 21.38 -1.37
CA LYS A 192 6.70 20.39 -0.36
C LYS A 192 5.94 20.68 0.94
N PRO A 193 5.32 19.67 1.58
CA PRO A 193 4.67 19.88 2.86
C PRO A 193 5.68 20.45 3.87
N LYS A 194 5.28 21.50 4.60
CA LYS A 194 6.11 22.10 5.64
C LYS A 194 5.83 21.42 6.97
N GLY A 195 6.83 20.77 7.57
CA GLY A 195 6.75 20.26 8.93
C GLY A 195 6.73 18.73 9.04
N LYS A 196 6.63 18.24 10.28
CA LYS A 196 6.46 16.81 10.58
C LYS A 196 4.98 16.50 10.52
N ASN A 197 4.55 15.89 9.44
CA ASN A 197 3.17 15.46 9.28
C ASN A 197 2.94 14.16 10.05
N ALA A 198 1.77 14.05 10.69
CA ALA A 198 1.34 12.80 11.30
C ALA A 198 1.07 11.75 10.21
N GLN A 199 1.23 10.47 10.54
CA GLN A 199 0.87 9.36 9.65
C GLN A 199 -0.26 8.56 10.29
N LEU A 200 -1.17 8.08 9.45
CA LEU A 200 -2.25 7.18 9.83
C LEU A 200 -2.10 5.85 9.11
N PHE A 201 -2.27 4.75 9.84
CA PHE A 201 -2.31 3.42 9.24
C PHE A 201 -3.66 3.20 8.57
N VAL A 202 -3.65 2.86 7.29
CA VAL A 202 -4.84 2.69 6.46
C VAL A 202 -4.82 1.32 5.79
N GLU A 203 -5.93 0.61 5.89
CA GLU A 203 -6.17 -0.64 5.17
C GLU A 203 -7.23 -0.45 4.10
N PHE A 204 -6.96 -1.01 2.93
CA PHE A 204 -7.84 -0.98 1.77
C PHE A 204 -8.40 -2.38 1.54
N TRP A 205 -9.72 -2.46 1.49
CA TRP A 205 -10.45 -3.69 1.27
C TRP A 205 -11.35 -3.55 0.05
N GLN A 206 -11.23 -4.49 -0.88
CA GLN A 206 -12.19 -4.62 -1.96
C GLN A 206 -13.49 -5.17 -1.38
N SER A 207 -14.58 -4.44 -1.60
CA SER A 207 -15.87 -4.85 -1.06
C SER A 207 -16.47 -5.99 -1.88
N PRO A 208 -16.78 -7.15 -1.30
CA PRO A 208 -17.38 -8.25 -2.04
C PRO A 208 -18.87 -8.05 -2.35
N VAL A 209 -19.56 -7.08 -1.73
CA VAL A 209 -21.03 -6.91 -1.85
C VAL A 209 -21.46 -5.47 -2.11
N GLY A 210 -20.62 -4.68 -2.78
CA GLY A 210 -20.96 -3.28 -3.10
C GLY A 210 -21.06 -2.36 -1.87
N TYR A 211 -20.69 -2.84 -0.67
CA TYR A 211 -20.56 -1.99 0.51
C TYR A 211 -19.42 -1.00 0.30
N LYS A 212 -19.75 0.28 0.28
CA LYS A 212 -18.77 1.33 0.29
C LYS A 212 -18.89 2.10 1.60
N GLY A 213 -17.79 2.16 2.34
CA GLY A 213 -17.77 2.78 3.66
C GLY A 213 -16.40 2.76 4.31
N TYR A 214 -16.34 3.22 5.54
CA TYR A 214 -15.11 3.22 6.32
C TYR A 214 -15.35 2.84 7.78
N LEU A 215 -14.28 2.40 8.44
CA LEU A 215 -14.23 2.21 9.89
C LEU A 215 -13.00 2.94 10.42
N PHE A 216 -13.20 3.87 11.35
CA PHE A 216 -12.12 4.65 11.94
C PHE A 216 -12.06 4.46 13.46
N THR A 217 -10.97 3.88 13.94
CA THR A 217 -10.76 3.58 15.38
C THR A 217 -10.02 4.68 16.14
N GLY A 218 -9.68 5.79 15.48
CA GLY A 218 -8.78 6.83 16.01
C GLY A 218 -7.29 6.55 15.76
N LYS A 219 -6.90 5.29 15.60
CA LYS A 219 -5.51 4.88 15.29
C LYS A 219 -5.33 4.29 13.90
N LYS A 220 -6.39 3.69 13.38
CA LYS A 220 -6.42 2.96 12.12
C LYS A 220 -7.70 3.31 11.36
N LEU A 221 -7.56 3.51 10.06
CA LEU A 221 -8.65 3.68 9.11
C LEU A 221 -8.74 2.43 8.24
N ILE A 222 -9.94 1.88 8.10
CA ILE A 222 -10.22 0.80 7.16
C ILE A 222 -11.20 1.36 6.13
N VAL A 223 -10.86 1.28 4.85
CA VAL A 223 -11.70 1.77 3.75
C VAL A 223 -12.15 0.57 2.92
N TYR A 224 -13.45 0.49 2.69
CA TYR A 224 -14.09 -0.57 1.92
C TYR A 224 -14.64 -0.03 0.60
N GLY A 225 -14.49 -0.79 -0.48
CA GLY A 225 -15.15 -0.49 -1.75
C GLY A 225 -14.52 0.65 -2.54
N VAL A 226 -13.23 0.88 -2.36
CA VAL A 226 -12.41 1.80 -3.17
C VAL A 226 -11.63 1.01 -4.21
N GLU A 227 -11.68 1.49 -5.45
CA GLU A 227 -11.04 0.83 -6.61
C GLU A 227 -9.53 1.05 -6.61
N SER A 228 -9.09 2.26 -6.25
CA SER A 228 -7.68 2.63 -6.20
C SER A 228 -7.30 3.35 -4.89
N PRO A 229 -6.29 2.85 -4.16
CA PRO A 229 -5.73 3.54 -3.00
C PRO A 229 -5.16 4.94 -3.28
N SER A 230 -4.79 5.23 -4.53
CA SER A 230 -4.13 6.49 -4.91
C SER A 230 -5.05 7.72 -4.84
N GLU A 231 -6.35 7.52 -4.66
CA GLU A 231 -7.37 8.57 -4.70
C GLU A 231 -7.78 9.05 -3.30
N ILE A 232 -7.22 8.47 -2.23
CA ILE A 232 -7.54 8.86 -0.86
C ILE A 232 -6.48 9.83 -0.32
N TYR A 233 -6.94 10.98 0.14
CA TYR A 233 -6.11 11.96 0.83
C TYR A 233 -6.60 12.18 2.25
N LEU A 234 -5.68 12.22 3.21
CA LEU A 234 -6.00 12.56 4.59
C LEU A 234 -5.50 13.96 4.90
N TYR A 235 -6.33 14.75 5.57
CA TYR A 235 -5.94 16.08 5.99
C TYR A 235 -6.55 16.48 7.33
N LYS A 236 -5.95 17.50 7.93
CA LYS A 236 -6.36 18.06 9.21
C LYS A 236 -6.98 19.45 9.01
N GLU A 237 -8.15 19.65 9.59
CA GLU A 237 -8.85 20.93 9.66
C GLU A 237 -9.40 21.10 11.09
N ASN A 238 -9.12 22.24 11.74
CA ASN A 238 -9.64 22.54 13.10
C ASN A 238 -9.39 21.45 14.16
N SER A 239 -8.28 20.71 14.05
CA SER A 239 -7.94 19.55 14.89
C SER A 239 -8.62 18.24 14.55
N GLU A 240 -9.50 18.23 13.57
CA GLU A 240 -10.23 17.06 13.10
C GLU A 240 -9.55 16.49 11.86
N ILE A 241 -9.64 15.16 11.69
CA ILE A 241 -9.08 14.47 10.53
C ILE A 241 -10.21 14.27 9.53
N HIS A 242 -9.95 14.62 8.28
CA HIS A 242 -10.85 14.42 7.16
C HIS A 242 -10.20 13.48 6.15
N ALA A 243 -11.02 12.68 5.48
CA ALA A 243 -10.62 11.93 4.31
C ALA A 243 -11.33 12.49 3.08
N LEU A 244 -10.53 12.84 2.07
CA LEU A 244 -11.03 13.13 0.75
C LEU A 244 -11.03 11.83 -0.05
N LEU A 245 -12.22 11.34 -0.34
CA LEU A 245 -12.48 10.14 -1.12
C LEU A 245 -13.05 10.53 -2.50
N PRO A 246 -13.07 9.60 -3.47
CA PRO A 246 -13.80 9.80 -4.72
C PRO A 246 -15.29 10.13 -4.52
N ALA A 247 -15.89 9.56 -3.47
CA ALA A 247 -17.29 9.80 -3.11
C ALA A 247 -17.54 11.18 -2.48
N GLY A 248 -16.49 11.88 -2.04
CA GLY A 248 -16.58 13.18 -1.40
C GLY A 248 -15.69 13.32 -0.17
N ASN A 249 -15.91 14.41 0.55
CA ASN A 249 -15.16 14.76 1.75
C ASN A 249 -15.90 14.29 3.00
N ILE A 250 -15.24 13.46 3.82
CA ILE A 250 -15.79 12.91 5.05
C ILE A 250 -14.95 13.29 6.26
N GLN A 251 -15.62 13.65 7.35
CA GLN A 251 -14.98 13.84 8.65
C GLN A 251 -14.79 12.47 9.33
N LEU A 252 -13.56 12.15 9.71
CA LEU A 252 -13.24 10.89 10.39
C LEU A 252 -13.47 11.02 11.90
N VAL A 253 -14.65 10.57 12.35
CA VAL A 253 -14.98 10.50 13.78
C VAL A 253 -14.68 9.09 14.30
N PRO A 254 -13.88 8.93 15.37
CA PRO A 254 -13.60 7.62 15.95
C PRO A 254 -14.90 6.90 16.37
N LYS A 255 -15.18 5.75 15.75
CA LYS A 255 -16.36 4.93 16.02
C LYS A 255 -15.99 3.45 15.91
N THR A 256 -16.66 2.61 16.68
CA THR A 256 -16.53 1.13 16.59
C THR A 256 -17.33 0.53 15.46
N ASN A 257 -18.26 1.29 14.87
CA ASN A 257 -19.21 0.81 13.89
C ASN A 257 -18.85 1.34 12.50
N PHE A 258 -19.07 0.52 11.48
CA PHE A 258 -18.94 0.88 10.07
C PHE A 258 -19.78 2.12 9.75
N GLN A 259 -19.24 3.02 8.93
CA GLN A 259 -19.91 4.20 8.42
C GLN A 259 -20.01 4.10 6.89
N PRO A 260 -21.22 4.05 6.30
CA PRO A 260 -21.36 4.13 4.85
C PRO A 260 -20.96 5.54 4.38
N PHE A 261 -20.46 5.64 3.16
CA PHE A 261 -20.30 6.91 2.46
C PHE A 261 -21.27 7.01 1.29
#